data_AF-A0A4Q6APY8-F1
#
_entry.id   AF-A0A4Q6APY8-F1
#
_cell.length_a   1.000
_cell.length_b   1.000
_cell.length_c   1.000
_cell.angle_alpha   90.00
_cell.angle_beta   90.00
_cell.angle_gamma   90.00
#
_symmetry.space_group_name_H-M   'P 1'
#
loop_
_entity.id
_entity.type
_entity.pdbx_description
1 polymer ?
#
loop_
_entity_poly.entity_id
_entity_poly.type
_entity_poly.pdbx_seq_one_letter_code
_entity_poly.pdbx_strand_id
1 'polypeptide(L)'
;MKGAQNQLERFRSIAKKLVDDHSAELFTRDGIRASGRETIVDDAYFNHLDVLGRELNEQAVQFLGSFRSVNDEVKTEIWDVCKRYIDQFAKRNQPSIF
;
A
#
# COMPACT_ATOMS: atom_id res chain seq x y z
N MET A 1 19.67 7.98 -18.06
CA MET A 1 18.55 8.15 -17.10
C MET A 1 17.35 7.21 -17.33
N LYS A 2 17.30 6.37 -18.39
CA LYS A 2 16.16 5.45 -18.66
C LYS A 2 15.97 4.30 -17.65
N GLY A 3 17.03 3.91 -16.92
CA GLY A 3 16.97 2.80 -15.96
C GLY A 3 16.18 3.13 -14.69
N ALA A 4 16.40 4.31 -14.11
CA ALA A 4 15.74 4.73 -12.87
C ALA A 4 14.22 4.93 -13.07
N GLN A 5 13.80 5.51 -14.19
CA GLN A 5 12.37 5.66 -14.52
C GLN A 5 11.66 4.31 -14.68
N ASN A 6 12.27 3.35 -15.37
CA ASN A 6 11.67 2.01 -15.53
C ASN A 6 11.54 1.29 -14.18
N GLN A 7 12.54 1.44 -13.30
CA GLN A 7 12.48 0.88 -11.95
C GLN A 7 11.40 1.56 -11.08
N LEU A 8 11.27 2.89 -11.17
CA LEU A 8 10.21 3.61 -10.46
C LEU A 8 8.81 3.19 -10.92
N GLU A 9 8.62 2.99 -12.22
CA GLU A 9 7.35 2.47 -12.77
C GLU A 9 7.05 1.06 -12.27
N ARG A 10 8.07 0.20 -12.14
CA ARG A 10 7.92 -1.12 -11.51
C ARG A 10 7.50 -0.99 -10.04
N PHE A 11 8.13 -0.10 -9.28
CA PHE A 11 7.76 0.15 -7.90
C PHE A 11 6.29 0.62 -7.78
N ARG A 12 5.89 1.58 -8.62
CA ARG A 12 4.49 2.06 -8.68
C ARG A 12 3.52 0.94 -9.02
N SER A 13 3.89 0.03 -9.92
CA SER A 13 3.06 -1.12 -10.27
C SER A 13 2.93 -2.12 -9.12
N ILE A 14 4.01 -2.37 -8.38
CA ILE A 14 3.99 -3.24 -7.19
C ILE A 14 3.12 -2.61 -6.10
N ALA A 15 3.34 -1.34 -5.77
CA ALA A 15 2.58 -0.62 -4.77
C ALA A 15 1.08 -0.57 -5.09
N LYS A 16 0.73 -0.33 -6.37
CA LYS A 16 -0.65 -0.41 -6.83
C LYS A 16 -1.26 -1.79 -6.61
N LYS A 17 -0.52 -2.85 -6.95
CA LYS A 17 -0.98 -4.21 -6.79
C LYS A 17 -1.25 -4.54 -5.33
N LEU A 18 -0.35 -4.17 -4.41
CA LEU A 18 -0.55 -4.36 -2.97
C LEU A 18 -1.84 -3.69 -2.47
N VAL A 19 -2.11 -2.44 -2.88
CA VAL A 19 -3.36 -1.76 -2.53
C VAL A 19 -4.58 -2.50 -3.07
N ASP A 20 -4.54 -2.91 -4.34
CA ASP A 20 -5.67 -3.59 -4.98
C ASP A 20 -5.93 -4.97 -4.34
N ASP A 21 -4.87 -5.73 -4.03
CA ASP A 21 -4.95 -7.03 -3.36
C ASP A 21 -5.51 -6.90 -1.93
N HIS A 22 -4.98 -5.95 -1.12
CA HIS A 22 -5.50 -5.69 0.23
C HIS A 22 -6.96 -5.21 0.22
N SER A 23 -7.32 -4.37 -0.75
CA SER A 23 -8.71 -3.91 -0.90
C SER A 23 -9.61 -5.11 -1.24
N ALA A 24 -9.20 -5.95 -2.20
CA ALA A 24 -9.96 -7.12 -2.60
C ALA A 24 -10.15 -8.12 -1.44
N GLU A 25 -9.12 -8.36 -0.63
CA GLU A 25 -9.22 -9.23 0.54
C GLU A 25 -10.18 -8.69 1.60
N LEU A 26 -10.13 -7.38 1.88
CA LEU A 26 -11.05 -6.75 2.82
C LEU A 26 -12.52 -6.90 2.38
N PHE A 27 -12.80 -6.72 1.08
CA PHE A 27 -14.17 -6.86 0.55
C PHE A 27 -14.64 -8.32 0.43
N THR A 28 -13.74 -9.28 0.19
CA THR A 28 -14.11 -10.69 -0.07
C THR A 28 -14.09 -11.56 1.19
N ARG A 29 -13.16 -11.33 2.12
CA ARG A 29 -12.89 -12.23 3.25
C ARG A 29 -13.49 -11.71 4.55
N ASP A 30 -13.38 -10.42 4.80
CA ASP A 30 -13.88 -9.79 6.03
C ASP A 30 -15.26 -9.17 5.86
N GLY A 31 -15.60 -8.63 4.68
CA GLY A 31 -16.97 -8.19 4.35
C GLY A 31 -18.03 -9.29 4.48
N ILE A 32 -17.69 -10.54 4.16
CA ILE A 32 -18.60 -11.69 4.32
C ILE A 32 -18.71 -12.12 5.79
N ARG A 33 -17.63 -12.05 6.57
CA ARG A 33 -17.64 -12.38 8.01
C ARG A 33 -18.31 -11.32 8.88
N ALA A 34 -18.27 -10.06 8.44
CA ALA A 34 -18.73 -8.92 9.20
C ALA A 34 -20.18 -8.50 8.91
N SER A 35 -20.99 -9.37 8.26
CA SER A 35 -22.43 -9.17 8.01
C SER A 35 -23.30 -9.11 9.30
N GLY A 36 -22.80 -8.49 10.37
CA GLY A 36 -23.50 -8.27 11.63
C GLY A 36 -22.67 -7.65 12.78
N ARG A 37 -21.38 -7.31 12.60
CA ARG A 37 -20.57 -6.67 13.66
C ARG A 37 -19.58 -5.65 13.08
N GLU A 38 -19.89 -4.36 13.26
CA GLU A 38 -19.07 -3.23 12.82
C GLU A 38 -17.63 -3.28 13.35
N THR A 39 -17.44 -3.72 14.60
CA THR A 39 -16.11 -3.81 15.23
C THR A 39 -15.14 -4.76 14.50
N ILE A 40 -15.65 -5.79 13.81
CA ILE A 40 -14.81 -6.73 13.05
C ILE A 40 -14.33 -6.08 11.73
N VAL A 41 -15.12 -5.17 11.16
CA VAL A 41 -14.75 -4.42 9.94
C VAL A 41 -13.62 -3.43 10.24
N ASP A 42 -13.73 -2.71 11.36
CA ASP A 42 -12.69 -1.79 11.82
C ASP A 42 -11.37 -2.52 12.09
N ASP A 43 -11.39 -3.61 12.86
CA ASP A 43 -10.18 -4.38 13.17
C ASP A 43 -9.50 -4.92 11.90
N ALA A 44 -10.28 -5.45 10.95
CA ALA A 44 -9.76 -5.93 9.67
C ALA A 44 -9.16 -4.79 8.83
N TYR A 45 -9.85 -3.64 8.76
CA TYR A 45 -9.35 -2.45 8.07
C TYR A 45 -8.01 -1.97 8.63
N PHE A 46 -7.90 -1.80 9.97
CA PHE A 46 -6.66 -1.33 10.60
C PHE A 46 -5.54 -2.36 10.46
N ASN A 47 -5.85 -3.65 10.52
CA ASN A 47 -4.87 -4.70 10.25
C ASN A 47 -4.35 -4.65 8.81
N HIS A 48 -5.23 -4.56 7.81
CA HIS A 48 -4.81 -4.45 6.42
C HIS A 48 -4.03 -3.16 6.14
N LEU A 49 -4.37 -2.06 6.81
CA LEU A 49 -3.64 -0.79 6.72
C LEU A 49 -2.21 -0.92 7.27
N ASP A 50 -2.05 -1.54 8.44
CA ASP A 50 -0.75 -1.77 9.08
C ASP A 50 0.13 -2.73 8.26
N VAL A 51 -0.43 -3.84 7.78
CA VAL A 51 0.29 -4.80 6.92
C VAL A 51 0.69 -4.15 5.60
N LEU A 52 -0.22 -3.43 4.93
CA LEU A 52 0.08 -2.72 3.68
C LEU A 52 1.21 -1.70 3.87
N GLY A 53 1.18 -0.96 4.99
CA GLY A 53 2.24 -0.02 5.33
C GLY A 53 3.61 -0.70 5.48
N ARG A 54 3.64 -1.86 6.14
CA ARG A 54 4.87 -2.66 6.27
C ARG A 54 5.38 -3.19 4.93
N GLU A 55 4.51 -3.78 4.11
CA GLU A 55 4.91 -4.33 2.81
C GLU A 55 5.40 -3.25 1.85
N LEU A 56 4.74 -2.08 1.82
CA LEU A 56 5.22 -0.93 1.04
C LEU A 56 6.59 -0.44 1.53
N ASN A 57 6.81 -0.40 2.84
CA ASN A 57 8.10 -0.04 3.42
C ASN A 57 9.19 -1.06 3.07
N GLU A 58 8.90 -2.37 3.14
CA GLU A 58 9.84 -3.41 2.74
C GLU A 58 10.20 -3.32 1.25
N GLN A 59 9.22 -3.13 0.38
CA GLN A 59 9.45 -2.91 -1.05
C GLN A 59 10.28 -1.65 -1.30
N ALA A 60 10.01 -0.56 -0.57
CA ALA A 60 10.77 0.67 -0.68
C ALA A 60 12.24 0.48 -0.25
N VAL A 61 12.48 -0.20 0.87
CA VAL A 61 13.85 -0.48 1.36
C VAL A 61 14.60 -1.40 0.39
N GLN A 62 13.98 -2.46 -0.10
CA GLN A 62 14.59 -3.35 -1.10
C GLN A 62 14.91 -2.59 -2.39
N PHE A 63 13.98 -1.74 -2.83
CA PHE A 63 14.14 -0.91 -4.01
C PHE A 63 15.33 0.03 -3.85
N LEU A 64 15.39 0.79 -2.75
CA LEU A 64 16.47 1.73 -2.46
C LEU A 64 17.83 1.03 -2.28
N GLY A 65 17.84 -0.16 -1.66
CA GLY A 65 19.05 -0.98 -1.50
C GLY A 65 19.62 -1.53 -2.81
N SER A 66 18.79 -1.62 -3.86
CA SER A 66 19.22 -2.13 -5.18
C SER A 66 20.04 -1.12 -6.01
N PHE A 67 20.04 0.17 -5.62
CA PHE A 67 20.79 1.21 -6.32
C PHE A 67 22.14 1.46 -5.64
N ARG A 68 23.23 1.38 -6.42
CA ARG A 68 24.58 1.75 -5.95
C ARG A 68 24.71 3.21 -5.50
N SER A 69 23.87 4.09 -6.04
CA SER A 69 23.83 5.51 -5.67
C SER A 69 22.40 6.01 -5.89
N VAL A 70 21.59 6.03 -4.84
CA VAL A 70 20.25 6.64 -4.90
C VAL A 70 20.38 8.14 -4.66
N ASN A 71 19.90 8.94 -5.60
CA ASN A 71 19.71 10.38 -5.38
C ASN A 71 18.55 10.60 -4.38
N ASP A 72 18.67 11.57 -3.48
CA ASP A 72 17.65 11.88 -2.47
C ASP A 72 16.28 12.24 -3.08
N GLU A 73 16.26 12.76 -4.31
CA GLU A 73 15.04 12.96 -5.08
C GLU A 73 14.28 11.64 -5.32
N VAL A 74 14.97 10.57 -5.69
CA VAL A 74 14.37 9.24 -5.92
C VAL A 74 13.89 8.63 -4.60
N LYS A 75 14.64 8.83 -3.51
CA LYS A 75 14.18 8.40 -2.17
C LYS A 75 12.87 9.08 -1.81
N THR A 76 12.80 10.39 -2.00
CA THR A 76 11.61 11.19 -1.70
C THR A 76 10.43 10.72 -2.54
N GLU A 77 10.64 10.50 -3.84
CA GLU A 77 9.57 10.04 -4.74
C GLU A 77 9.05 8.64 -4.36
N ILE A 78 9.92 7.72 -3.93
CA ILE A 78 9.50 6.40 -3.44
C ILE A 78 8.61 6.51 -2.20
N TRP A 79 9.01 7.34 -1.23
CA TRP A 79 8.21 7.55 -0.02
C TRP A 79 6.88 8.24 -0.30
N ASP A 80 6.86 9.21 -1.23
CA ASP A 80 5.62 9.85 -1.69
C ASP A 80 4.69 8.84 -2.38
N VAL A 81 5.24 7.91 -3.16
CA VAL A 81 4.47 6.82 -3.77
C VAL A 81 3.86 5.91 -2.70
N CYS A 82 4.64 5.49 -1.69
CA CYS A 82 4.10 4.71 -0.56
C CYS A 82 2.93 5.42 0.11
N LYS A 83 3.14 6.69 0.50
CA LYS A 83 2.13 7.50 1.17
C LYS A 83 0.86 7.62 0.32
N ARG A 84 1.00 7.91 -0.97
CA ARG A 84 -0.12 8.06 -1.90
C ARG A 84 -0.95 6.78 -2.02
N TYR A 85 -0.31 5.62 -2.02
CA TYR A 85 -1.01 4.35 -2.12
C TYR A 85 -1.68 3.94 -0.80
N ILE A 86 -1.09 4.25 0.35
CA ILE A 86 -1.74 4.12 1.67
C ILE A 86 -2.98 5.03 1.73
N ASP A 87 -2.87 6.29 1.31
CA ASP A 87 -4.00 7.22 1.26
C ASP A 87 -5.11 6.73 0.33
N GLN A 88 -4.75 6.10 -0.80
CA GLN A 88 -5.73 5.49 -1.70
C GLN A 88 -6.43 4.29 -1.07
N PHE A 89 -5.69 3.43 -0.35
CA PHE A 89 -6.30 2.33 0.39
C PHE A 89 -7.28 2.87 1.44
N ALA A 90 -6.86 3.83 2.26
CA ALA A 90 -7.71 4.44 3.27
C ALA A 90 -8.98 5.04 2.65
N LYS A 91 -8.84 5.88 1.61
CA LYS A 91 -9.98 6.52 0.96
C LYS A 91 -10.99 5.53 0.36
N ARG A 92 -10.55 4.38 -0.13
CA ARG A 92 -11.41 3.37 -0.75
C ARG A 92 -12.09 2.45 0.27
N ASN A 93 -11.44 2.21 1.40
CA ASN A 93 -11.76 1.11 2.30
C ASN A 93 -12.12 1.57 3.72
N GLN A 94 -12.00 2.86 4.03
CA GLN A 94 -12.36 3.40 5.34
C GLN A 94 -13.81 3.04 5.67
N PRO A 95 -14.06 2.38 6.83
CA PRO A 95 -15.40 2.08 7.28
C PRO A 95 -16.21 3.37 7.35
N SER A 96 -17.34 3.42 6.65
CA SER A 96 -18.27 4.55 6.76
C SER A 96 -19.02 4.39 8.07
N ILE A 97 -18.69 5.22 9.05
CA ILE A 97 -19.44 5.33 10.30
C ILE A 97 -20.78 5.98 9.94
N PHE A 98 -21.86 5.19 9.83
CA PHE A 98 -23.22 5.69 9.67
C PHE A 98 -24.12 5.11 10.76
#